data_AF-A0A3E3K6B5-F1
#
_entry.id   AF-A0A3E3K6B5-F1
#
_cell.length_a   1.000
_cell.length_b   1.000
_cell.length_c   1.000
_cell.angle_alpha   90.00
_cell.angle_beta   90.00
_cell.angle_gamma   90.00
#
_symmetry.space_group_name_H-M   'P 1'
#
loop_
_entity.id
_entity.type
_entity.pdbx_description
1 polymer ?
#
loop_
_entity_poly.entity_id
_entity_poly.type
_entity_poly.pdbx_seq_one_letter_code
_entity_poly.pdbx_strand_id
1 'polypeptide(L)'
;MLSKKKRIYVYGKGSSGLAAMEMKFRFMRIGANIEAITDEHIMKMNSVLLDGDCAVIGISVSGKTEAVLESMKIAKKCGAKVILMTAHTGKKFLEFCDEIMLFALKENLEQGKAISPQFPILIMVDMLYSQMLQLDEYRRETLHEYTLEALDER
;
A
#
# COMPACT_ATOMS: atom_id res chain seq x y z
N MET A 1 -1.05 4.57 -12.91
CA MET A 1 -0.07 5.41 -12.17
C MET A 1 0.93 4.55 -11.40
N LEU A 2 0.44 3.72 -10.49
CA LEU A 2 1.26 2.77 -9.71
C LEU A 2 2.02 1.78 -10.61
N SER A 3 1.36 1.26 -11.65
CA SER A 3 1.92 0.34 -12.64
C SER A 3 3.15 0.84 -13.41
N LYS A 4 3.38 2.17 -13.43
CA LYS A 4 4.52 2.80 -14.13
C LYS A 4 5.74 2.97 -13.22
N LYS A 5 5.62 2.68 -11.91
CA LYS A 5 6.70 2.85 -10.94
C LYS A 5 7.53 1.58 -10.84
N LYS A 6 8.84 1.74 -10.75
CA LYS A 6 9.80 0.63 -10.70
C LYS A 6 9.87 -0.02 -9.32
N ARG A 7 9.56 0.74 -8.26
CA ARG A 7 9.59 0.29 -6.86
C ARG A 7 8.36 0.82 -6.14
N ILE A 8 7.67 -0.05 -5.42
CA ILE A 8 6.49 0.29 -4.64
C ILE A 8 6.79 -0.05 -3.17
N TYR A 9 6.53 0.88 -2.27
CA TYR A 9 6.65 0.65 -0.84
C TYR A 9 5.29 0.84 -0.17
N VAL A 10 4.92 -0.08 0.71
CA VAL A 10 3.68 -0.02 1.47
C VAL A 10 4.01 0.17 2.94
N TYR A 11 3.58 1.28 3.52
CA TYR A 11 3.83 1.60 4.92
C TYR A 11 2.56 1.38 5.74
N GLY A 12 2.65 0.61 6.81
CA GLY A 12 1.54 0.43 7.75
C GLY A 12 2.02 -0.08 9.09
N LYS A 13 1.31 0.25 10.18
CA LYS A 13 1.57 -0.30 11.53
C LYS A 13 0.41 -1.15 12.01
N GLY A 14 0.70 -2.12 12.88
CA GLY A 14 -0.30 -3.01 13.46
C GLY A 14 -1.13 -3.71 12.38
N SER A 15 -2.45 -3.69 12.51
CA SER A 15 -3.37 -4.26 11.51
C SER A 15 -3.16 -3.72 10.10
N SER A 16 -2.88 -2.42 9.94
CA SER A 16 -2.54 -1.85 8.62
C SER A 16 -1.24 -2.42 8.05
N GLY A 17 -0.28 -2.74 8.92
CA GLY A 17 0.97 -3.40 8.54
C GLY A 17 0.76 -4.85 8.08
N LEU A 18 -0.14 -5.59 8.74
CA LEU A 18 -0.55 -6.93 8.28
C LEU A 18 -1.18 -6.88 6.88
N ALA A 19 -2.09 -5.92 6.64
CA ALA A 19 -2.67 -5.71 5.31
C ALA A 19 -1.63 -5.26 4.27
N ALA A 20 -0.63 -4.48 4.66
CA ALA A 20 0.49 -4.12 3.79
C ALA A 20 1.32 -5.34 3.37
N MET A 21 1.58 -6.27 4.30
CA MET A 21 2.28 -7.52 4.00
C MET A 21 1.47 -8.42 3.07
N GLU A 22 0.15 -8.52 3.26
CA GLU A 22 -0.74 -9.22 2.34
C GLU A 22 -0.70 -8.61 0.93
N MET A 23 -0.73 -7.27 0.84
CA MET A 23 -0.58 -6.56 -0.43
C MET A 23 0.76 -6.90 -1.10
N LYS A 24 1.88 -6.86 -0.35
CA LYS A 24 3.20 -7.27 -0.86
C LYS A 24 3.15 -8.69 -1.41
N PHE A 25 2.69 -9.65 -0.60
CA PHE A 25 2.65 -11.06 -0.95
C PHE A 25 1.91 -11.28 -2.28
N ARG A 26 0.71 -10.70 -2.41
CA ARG A 26 -0.09 -10.86 -3.63
C ARG A 26 0.51 -10.16 -4.84
N PHE A 27 0.98 -8.93 -4.69
CA PHE A 27 1.45 -8.12 -5.82
C PHE A 27 2.79 -8.62 -6.35
N MET A 28 3.61 -9.26 -5.51
CA MET A 28 4.82 -9.96 -5.95
C MET A 28 4.52 -11.07 -6.95
N ARG A 29 3.41 -11.83 -6.77
CA ARG A 29 3.02 -12.91 -7.69
C ARG A 29 2.76 -12.42 -9.12
N ILE A 30 2.35 -11.17 -9.29
CA ILE A 30 2.13 -10.55 -10.61
C ILE A 30 3.32 -9.69 -11.07
N GLY A 31 4.50 -9.93 -10.49
CA GLY A 31 5.77 -9.29 -10.84
C GLY A 31 5.92 -7.83 -10.41
N ALA A 32 5.19 -7.38 -9.39
CA ALA A 32 5.45 -6.05 -8.83
C ALA A 32 6.70 -6.09 -7.94
N ASN A 33 7.61 -5.14 -8.15
CA ASN A 33 8.70 -4.88 -7.20
C ASN A 33 8.13 -4.04 -6.04
N ILE A 34 7.68 -4.75 -5.01
CA ILE A 34 6.94 -4.20 -3.88
C ILE A 34 7.52 -4.65 -2.55
N GLU A 35 7.59 -3.74 -1.58
CA GLU A 35 8.04 -4.03 -0.21
C GLU A 35 7.07 -3.46 0.82
N ALA A 36 6.81 -4.20 1.90
CA ALA A 36 5.96 -3.78 3.00
C ALA A 36 6.83 -3.46 4.21
N ILE A 37 6.83 -2.20 4.63
CA ILE A 37 7.62 -1.74 5.76
C ILE A 37 6.69 -1.46 6.92
N THR A 38 6.87 -2.18 8.03
CA THR A 38 6.02 -2.07 9.22
C THR A 38 6.72 -1.47 10.44
N ASP A 39 8.05 -1.41 10.39
CA ASP A 39 8.87 -0.73 11.39
C ASP A 39 8.99 0.77 11.10
N GLU A 40 8.81 1.59 12.13
CA GLU A 40 8.78 3.05 11.98
C GLU A 40 10.13 3.69 11.64
N HIS A 41 11.23 3.12 12.14
CA HIS A 41 12.56 3.62 11.84
C HIS A 41 12.93 3.26 10.41
N ILE A 42 12.62 2.03 9.98
CA ILE A 42 12.84 1.60 8.60
C ILE A 42 11.98 2.42 7.64
N MET A 43 10.72 2.75 7.95
CA MET A 43 9.90 3.63 7.11
C MET A 43 10.59 4.98 6.87
N LYS A 44 11.11 5.61 7.93
CA LYS A 44 11.81 6.90 7.85
C LYS A 44 13.11 6.78 7.06
N MET A 45 13.94 5.78 7.35
CA MET A 45 15.19 5.54 6.62
C MET A 45 14.94 5.24 5.14
N ASN A 46 13.92 4.45 4.82
CA ASN A 46 13.56 4.15 3.44
C ASN A 46 13.07 5.42 2.72
N SER A 47 12.24 6.23 3.37
CA SER A 47 11.63 7.41 2.75
C SER A 47 12.62 8.45 2.22
N VAL A 48 13.79 8.60 2.84
CA VAL A 48 14.84 9.53 2.38
C VAL A 48 15.61 9.00 1.15
N LEU A 49 15.52 7.71 0.85
CA LEU A 49 16.22 7.04 -0.26
C LEU A 49 15.36 6.93 -1.53
N LEU A 50 14.12 7.43 -1.50
CA LEU A 50 13.19 7.31 -2.61
C LEU A 50 13.42 8.39 -3.67
N ASP A 51 12.87 8.16 -4.85
CA ASP A 51 13.02 9.02 -6.02
C ASP A 51 11.76 8.99 -6.90
N GLY A 52 11.82 9.69 -8.04
CA GLY A 52 10.74 9.76 -9.02
C GLY A 52 10.30 8.41 -9.61
N ASP A 53 11.11 7.35 -9.49
CA ASP A 53 10.76 6.01 -9.95
C ASP A 53 10.00 5.20 -8.88
N CYS A 54 9.85 5.75 -7.66
CA CYS A 54 9.18 5.11 -6.54
C CYS A 54 7.72 5.56 -6.37
N ALA A 55 6.91 4.67 -5.79
CA ALA A 55 5.65 5.02 -5.15
C ALA A 55 5.62 4.53 -3.70
N VAL A 56 4.94 5.30 -2.85
CA VAL A 56 4.62 4.93 -1.47
C VAL A 56 3.11 4.87 -1.33
N ILE A 57 2.61 3.76 -0.77
CA ILE A 57 1.25 3.63 -0.28
C ILE A 57 1.31 3.60 1.24
N GLY A 58 0.85 4.67 1.89
CA GLY A 58 0.69 4.68 3.34
C GLY A 58 -0.70 4.23 3.73
N ILE A 59 -0.80 3.27 4.65
CA ILE A 59 -2.06 2.75 5.17
C ILE A 59 -2.23 3.24 6.61
N SER A 60 -3.17 4.16 6.80
CA SER A 60 -3.48 4.77 8.10
C SER A 60 -4.99 4.88 8.23
N VAL A 61 -5.62 3.86 8.83
CA VAL A 61 -7.08 3.80 9.01
C VAL A 61 -7.58 5.09 9.66
N SER A 62 -6.96 5.48 10.77
CA SER A 62 -7.31 6.68 11.56
C SER A 62 -6.89 8.01 10.93
N GLY A 63 -6.05 7.98 9.88
CA GLY A 63 -5.43 9.18 9.31
C GLY A 63 -4.51 9.93 10.30
N LYS A 64 -4.04 9.25 11.35
CA LYS A 64 -3.27 9.85 12.46
C LYS A 64 -1.98 9.12 12.83
N THR A 65 -1.66 7.99 12.19
CA THR A 65 -0.41 7.25 12.45
C THR A 65 0.81 8.07 11.99
N GLU A 66 1.42 8.79 12.93
CA GLU A 66 2.50 9.77 12.66
C GLU A 66 3.68 9.18 11.89
N ALA A 67 4.18 8.01 12.30
CA ALA A 67 5.28 7.33 11.62
C ALA A 67 5.02 7.12 10.11
N VAL A 68 3.79 6.77 9.74
CA VAL A 68 3.38 6.58 8.34
C VAL A 68 3.29 7.94 7.64
N LEU A 69 2.57 8.90 8.23
CA LEU A 69 2.33 10.22 7.61
C LEU A 69 3.62 11.02 7.42
N GLU A 70 4.52 11.02 8.39
CA GLU A 70 5.81 11.73 8.30
C GLU A 70 6.72 11.08 7.24
N SER A 71 6.79 9.74 7.20
CA SER A 71 7.58 9.03 6.18
C SER A 71 7.02 9.28 4.77
N MET A 72 5.71 9.40 4.61
CA MET A 72 5.08 9.79 3.34
C MET A 72 5.45 11.22 2.93
N LYS A 73 5.46 12.19 3.86
CA LYS A 73 5.89 13.56 3.57
C LYS A 73 7.35 13.62 3.12
N ILE A 74 8.23 12.85 3.76
CA ILE A 74 9.64 12.76 3.37
C ILE A 74 9.76 12.15 1.97
N ALA A 75 9.09 11.01 1.72
CA ALA A 75 9.06 10.37 0.41
C ALA A 75 8.60 11.33 -0.70
N LYS A 76 7.56 12.13 -0.43
CA LYS A 76 7.07 13.15 -1.35
C LYS A 76 8.14 14.21 -1.67
N LYS A 77 8.86 14.69 -0.66
CA LYS A 77 9.97 15.66 -0.83
C LYS A 77 11.10 15.08 -1.67
N CYS A 78 11.36 13.78 -1.58
CA CYS A 78 12.34 13.09 -2.42
C CYS A 78 11.82 12.75 -3.84
N GLY A 79 10.58 13.14 -4.18
CA GLY A 79 10.02 12.99 -5.52
C GLY A 79 9.22 11.70 -5.75
N ALA A 80 9.07 10.85 -4.74
CA ALA A 80 8.23 9.67 -4.84
C ALA A 80 6.75 10.06 -5.01
N LYS A 81 6.00 9.19 -5.70
CA LYS A 81 4.54 9.34 -5.78
C LYS A 81 3.92 8.80 -4.50
N VAL A 82 3.02 9.55 -3.86
CA VAL A 82 2.51 9.21 -2.53
C VAL A 82 1.00 9.03 -2.54
N ILE A 83 0.53 7.88 -2.07
CA ILE A 83 -0.90 7.51 -2.02
C ILE A 83 -1.26 7.19 -0.57
N LEU A 84 -2.32 7.81 -0.03
CA LEU A 84 -2.83 7.52 1.30
C LEU A 84 -4.07 6.63 1.22
N MET A 85 -4.03 5.45 1.84
CA MET A 85 -5.23 4.66 2.12
C MET A 85 -5.72 4.97 3.54
N THR A 86 -6.96 5.47 3.66
CA THR A 86 -7.54 5.88 4.94
C THR A 86 -9.06 5.85 4.95
N ALA A 87 -9.67 5.86 6.14
CA ALA A 87 -11.11 6.05 6.30
C ALA A 87 -11.53 7.53 6.47
N HIS A 88 -10.56 8.45 6.56
CA HIS A 88 -10.82 9.86 6.91
C HIS A 88 -10.44 10.82 5.79
N THR A 89 -11.28 11.82 5.56
CA THR A 89 -10.95 12.97 4.71
C THR A 89 -10.26 14.06 5.53
N GLY A 90 -9.25 14.71 4.98
CA GLY A 90 -8.59 15.85 5.63
C GLY A 90 -7.82 16.70 4.64
N LYS A 91 -8.05 18.02 4.63
CA LYS A 91 -7.37 18.96 3.72
C LYS A 91 -5.84 18.87 3.83
N LYS A 92 -5.32 18.64 5.05
CA LYS A 92 -3.88 18.45 5.32
C LYS A 92 -3.24 17.31 4.51
N PHE A 93 -3.99 16.29 4.13
CA PHE A 93 -3.44 15.17 3.34
C PHE A 93 -3.10 15.61 1.92
N LEU A 94 -3.86 16.56 1.36
CA LEU A 94 -3.64 17.10 0.01
C LEU A 94 -2.33 17.89 -0.11
N GLU A 95 -1.71 18.28 1.00
CA GLU A 95 -0.43 19.00 1.00
C GLU A 95 0.74 18.11 0.56
N PHE A 96 0.62 16.79 0.69
CA PHE A 96 1.72 15.87 0.40
C PHE A 96 1.30 14.58 -0.31
N CYS A 97 0.02 14.20 -0.26
CA CYS A 97 -0.49 13.05 -1.01
C CYS A 97 -0.78 13.46 -2.45
N ASP A 98 -0.35 12.63 -3.39
CA ASP A 98 -0.78 12.73 -4.77
C ASP A 98 -2.18 12.19 -4.99
N GLU A 99 -2.56 11.17 -4.22
CA GLU A 99 -3.88 10.53 -4.27
C GLU A 99 -4.30 10.11 -2.86
N ILE A 100 -5.61 10.15 -2.60
CA ILE A 100 -6.20 9.65 -1.36
C ILE A 100 -7.22 8.57 -1.74
N MET A 101 -6.95 7.35 -1.32
CA MET A 101 -7.84 6.21 -1.44
C MET A 101 -8.68 6.08 -0.17
N LEU A 102 -9.91 6.55 -0.26
CA LEU A 102 -10.88 6.46 0.82
C LEU A 102 -11.55 5.09 0.81
N PHE A 103 -11.63 4.46 1.97
CA PHE A 103 -12.45 3.27 2.17
C PHE A 103 -13.48 3.50 3.27
N ALA A 104 -14.65 2.88 3.09
CA ALA A 104 -15.73 2.97 4.06
C ALA A 104 -15.34 2.25 5.36
N LEU A 105 -15.72 2.85 6.49
CA LEU A 105 -15.49 2.30 7.81
C LEU A 105 -16.76 2.40 8.64
N LYS A 106 -17.19 1.28 9.23
CA LYS A 106 -18.25 1.30 10.25
C LYS A 106 -17.75 2.03 11.49
N GLU A 107 -18.62 2.76 12.19
CA GLU A 107 -18.25 3.38 13.47
C GLU A 107 -17.57 2.38 14.41
N ASN A 108 -16.49 2.83 15.05
CA ASN A 108 -15.66 2.04 15.97
C ASN A 108 -14.98 0.79 15.38
N LEU A 109 -15.03 0.57 14.05
CA LEU A 109 -14.35 -0.57 13.41
C LEU A 109 -12.84 -0.55 13.62
N GLU A 110 -12.24 0.63 13.80
CA GLU A 110 -10.81 0.78 14.09
C GLU A 110 -10.38 0.03 15.37
N GLN A 111 -11.32 -0.21 16.29
CA GLN A 111 -11.09 -0.96 17.53
C GLN A 111 -11.11 -2.48 17.31
N GLY A 112 -11.54 -2.97 16.14
CA GLY A 112 -11.53 -4.39 15.78
C GLY A 112 -12.46 -5.30 16.57
N LYS A 113 -13.50 -4.75 17.22
CA LYS A 113 -14.37 -5.52 18.14
C LYS A 113 -15.32 -6.51 17.46
N ALA A 114 -15.72 -6.25 16.21
CA ALA A 114 -16.69 -7.07 15.49
C ALA A 114 -16.14 -7.55 14.14
N ILE A 115 -15.56 -6.63 13.37
CA ILE A 115 -14.91 -6.91 12.09
C ILE A 115 -13.50 -6.33 12.17
N SER A 116 -12.52 -7.02 11.60
CA SER A 116 -11.15 -6.54 11.56
C SER A 116 -11.06 -5.22 10.78
N PRO A 117 -10.30 -4.21 11.26
CA PRO A 117 -10.05 -3.00 10.48
C PRO A 117 -9.26 -3.28 9.19
N GLN A 118 -8.71 -4.49 9.03
CA GLN A 118 -8.05 -4.93 7.80
C GLN A 118 -9.05 -5.18 6.67
N PHE A 119 -10.28 -5.60 6.98
CA PHE A 119 -11.26 -5.99 5.97
C PHE A 119 -11.48 -4.94 4.88
N PRO A 120 -11.78 -3.66 5.19
CA PRO A 120 -11.92 -2.63 4.16
C PRO A 120 -10.61 -2.36 3.41
N ILE A 121 -9.44 -2.53 4.07
CA ILE A 121 -8.14 -2.37 3.42
C ILE A 121 -7.92 -3.48 2.40
N LEU A 122 -8.23 -4.73 2.76
CA LEU A 122 -8.08 -5.89 1.87
C LEU A 122 -9.00 -5.81 0.66
N ILE A 123 -10.21 -5.27 0.80
CA ILE A 123 -11.07 -4.96 -0.35
C ILE A 123 -10.39 -3.97 -1.30
N MET A 124 -9.78 -2.90 -0.78
CA MET A 124 -9.05 -1.95 -1.63
C MET A 124 -7.82 -2.60 -2.28
N VAL A 125 -7.13 -3.50 -1.58
CA VAL A 125 -6.03 -4.29 -2.11
C VAL A 125 -6.51 -5.18 -3.27
N ASP A 126 -7.66 -5.84 -3.15
CA ASP A 126 -8.29 -6.63 -4.22
C ASP A 126 -8.60 -5.78 -5.45
N MET A 127 -9.19 -4.61 -5.26
CA MET A 127 -9.51 -3.70 -6.36
C MET A 127 -8.24 -3.23 -7.08
N LEU A 128 -7.20 -2.85 -6.34
CA LEU A 128 -5.91 -2.46 -6.93
C LEU A 128 -5.22 -3.64 -7.62
N TYR A 129 -5.29 -4.83 -7.04
CA TYR A 129 -4.70 -6.04 -7.61
C TYR A 129 -5.34 -6.36 -8.96
N SER A 130 -6.68 -6.38 -9.00
CA SER A 130 -7.47 -6.62 -10.21
C SER A 130 -7.15 -5.60 -11.31
N GLN A 131 -7.10 -4.30 -10.96
CA GLN A 131 -6.70 -3.27 -11.91
C GLN A 131 -5.26 -3.41 -12.39
N MET A 132 -4.33 -3.79 -11.50
CA MET A 132 -2.94 -4.01 -11.90
C MET A 132 -2.82 -5.19 -12.86
N LEU A 133 -3.56 -6.27 -12.63
CA LEU A 133 -3.62 -7.42 -13.52
C LEU A 133 -4.09 -6.99 -14.92
N GLN A 134 -5.20 -6.25 -15.02
CA GLN A 134 -5.78 -5.81 -16.30
C GLN A 134 -4.89 -4.89 -17.15
N LEU A 135 -3.99 -4.12 -16.54
CA LEU A 135 -3.13 -3.18 -17.29
C LEU A 135 -2.11 -3.88 -18.20
N ASP A 136 -1.84 -5.16 -17.96
CA ASP A 136 -0.88 -5.99 -18.71
C ASP A 136 -1.21 -7.47 -18.45
N GLU A 137 -2.45 -7.83 -18.79
CA GLU A 137 -3.11 -9.09 -18.40
C GLU A 137 -2.25 -10.30 -18.75
N TYR A 138 -1.88 -10.45 -20.02
CA TYR A 138 -1.08 -11.59 -20.48
C TYR A 138 0.23 -11.76 -19.70
N ARG A 139 1.04 -10.70 -19.56
CA ARG A 139 2.33 -10.80 -18.86
C ARG A 139 2.13 -11.10 -17.38
N ARG A 140 1.15 -10.47 -16.74
CA ARG A 140 0.94 -10.59 -15.30
C ARG A 140 0.27 -11.90 -14.89
N GLU A 141 -0.64 -12.43 -15.72
CA GLU A 141 -1.19 -13.78 -15.54
C GLU A 141 -0.10 -14.84 -15.73
N THR A 142 0.74 -14.71 -16.77
CA THR A 142 1.88 -15.61 -16.97
C THR A 142 2.82 -15.62 -15.75
N LEU A 143 3.14 -14.43 -15.20
CA LEU A 143 3.94 -14.34 -13.97
C LEU A 143 3.23 -14.94 -12.76
N HIS A 144 1.91 -14.76 -12.66
CA HIS A 144 1.12 -15.37 -11.60
C HIS A 144 1.21 -16.89 -11.63
N GLU A 145 1.03 -17.50 -12.80
CA GLU A 145 1.15 -18.95 -12.98
C GLU A 145 2.56 -19.45 -12.63
N TYR A 146 3.62 -18.79 -13.14
CA TYR A 146 5.00 -19.18 -12.82
C TYR A 146 5.33 -19.06 -11.33
N THR A 147 4.78 -18.06 -10.64
CA THR A 147 5.00 -17.93 -9.19
C THR A 147 4.24 -18.97 -8.39
N LEU A 148 3.03 -19.38 -8.80
CA LEU A 148 2.31 -20.48 -8.17
C LEU A 148 3.01 -21.83 -8.37
N GLU A 149 3.54 -22.08 -9.57
CA GLU A 149 4.35 -23.26 -9.85
C GLU A 149 5.60 -23.31 -8.97
N ALA A 150 6.29 -22.17 -8.78
CA ALA A 150 7.48 -22.11 -7.94
C ALA A 150 7.20 -22.25 -6.43
N LEU A 151 5.94 -22.04 -6.00
CA LEU A 151 5.51 -22.17 -4.61
C LEU A 151 4.89 -23.54 -4.30
N ASP A 152 4.77 -24.44 -5.28
CA ASP A 152 4.03 -25.70 -5.18
C ASP A 152 2.54 -25.52 -4.77
N GLU A 153 1.91 -24.38 -5.13
CA GLU A 153 0.55 -23.99 -4.69
C GLU A 153 -0.54 -24.20 -5.77
N ARG A 154 -0.47 -25.29 -6.55
CA ARG A 154 -1.44 -25.57 -7.64
C ARG A 154 -2.74 -26.22 -7.18
#